data_AF-A0A6I7NWF4-F1
#
_entry.id   AF-A0A6I7NWF4-F1
#
_cell.length_a   1.000
_cell.length_b   1.000
_cell.length_c   1.000
_cell.angle_alpha   90.00
_cell.angle_beta   90.00
_cell.angle_gamma   90.00
#
_symmetry.space_group_name_H-M   'P 1'
#
loop_
_entity.id
_entity.type
_entity.pdbx_description
1 polymer ?
#
loop_
_entity_poly.entity_id
_entity_poly.type
_entity_poly.pdbx_seq_one_letter_code
_entity_poly.pdbx_strand_id
1 'polypeptide(L)'
;MNSYGTYYQRLYNLQDEVLNHVRDAGTGFYLTGGTTLSRCYLGHRYSDDLDFFMNFSPTFSREADDIKKKLRLVYNEGFKLQIDQDFFKRFLIVDTERQLELKIEFINDVEHRTGDIRKHIIFPRIDSWQNILSNKITALTRNEPKDWIDILYISYEYPFNWMELIEEAKKKDSWVEEIKVASYFHEVEYISDVRFIHPPDTETILTDLRTIAKDILIGGENTLAPK
;
A
#
# COMPACT_ATOMS: atom_id res chain seq x y z
N MET A 1 20.37 3.48 18.71
CA MET A 1 19.16 3.41 17.85
C MET A 1 19.61 3.54 16.42
N ASN A 2 19.23 2.62 15.54
CA ASN A 2 19.51 2.73 14.10
C ASN A 2 18.90 4.05 13.58
N SER A 3 19.61 4.79 12.72
CA SER A 3 19.19 6.11 12.21
C SER A 3 17.80 6.06 11.55
N TYR A 4 17.45 4.94 10.92
CA TYR A 4 16.12 4.69 10.35
C TYR A 4 15.00 4.67 11.39
N GLY A 5 15.21 4.02 12.54
CA GLY A 5 14.17 3.89 13.56
C GLY A 5 13.74 5.25 14.11
N THR A 6 14.70 6.14 14.36
CA THR A 6 14.40 7.50 14.84
C THR A 6 13.69 8.35 13.79
N TYR A 7 14.09 8.22 12.51
CA TYR A 7 13.40 8.90 11.40
C TYR A 7 11.94 8.44 11.29
N TYR A 8 11.71 7.12 11.26
CA TYR A 8 10.37 6.56 11.10
C TYR A 8 9.48 6.79 12.31
N GLN A 9 10.03 6.85 13.52
CA GLN A 9 9.25 7.26 14.68
C GLN A 9 8.68 8.68 14.50
N ARG A 10 9.50 9.62 14.00
CA ARG A 10 9.02 10.98 13.73
C ARG A 10 8.02 11.02 12.57
N LEU A 11 8.28 10.26 11.49
CA LEU A 11 7.37 10.18 10.35
C LEU A 11 6.02 9.58 10.73
N TYR A 12 6.01 8.51 11.53
CA TYR A 12 4.78 7.88 11.99
C TYR A 12 3.99 8.78 12.94
N ASN A 13 4.64 9.60 13.75
CA ASN A 13 3.95 10.63 14.53
C ASN A 13 3.24 11.64 13.61
N LEU A 14 3.91 12.12 12.55
CA LEU A 14 3.28 13.02 11.56
C LEU A 14 2.15 12.32 10.78
N GLN A 15 2.33 11.05 10.41
CA GLN A 15 1.26 10.25 9.79
C GLN A 15 0.06 10.13 10.71
N ASP A 16 0.27 9.91 12.01
CA ASP A 16 -0.82 9.76 12.99
C ASP A 16 -1.58 11.07 13.19
N GLU A 17 -0.89 12.22 13.18
CA GLU A 17 -1.51 13.54 13.15
C GLU A 17 -2.40 13.72 11.90
N VAL A 18 -1.88 13.42 10.71
CA VAL A 18 -2.64 13.50 9.46
C VAL A 18 -3.82 12.54 9.46
N LEU A 19 -3.64 11.29 9.89
CA LEU A 19 -4.69 10.28 9.99
C LEU A 19 -5.83 10.74 10.90
N ASN A 20 -5.52 11.40 12.02
CA ASN A 20 -6.53 12.00 12.88
C ASN A 20 -7.32 13.10 12.15
N HIS A 21 -6.65 13.99 11.41
CA HIS A 21 -7.33 15.03 10.64
C HIS A 21 -8.22 14.48 9.54
N VAL A 22 -7.76 13.45 8.82
CA VAL A 22 -8.53 12.76 7.78
C VAL A 22 -9.73 12.05 8.40
N ARG A 23 -9.56 11.34 9.52
CA ARG A 23 -10.66 10.71 10.26
C ARG A 23 -11.72 11.72 10.66
N ASP A 24 -11.29 12.82 11.25
CA ASP A 24 -12.18 13.86 11.77
C ASP A 24 -12.88 14.65 10.65
N ALA A 25 -12.50 14.46 9.38
CA ALA A 25 -13.23 15.00 8.23
C ALA A 25 -14.52 14.19 7.92
N GLY A 26 -14.69 13.00 8.51
CA GLY A 26 -15.92 12.22 8.41
C GLY A 26 -16.24 11.72 7.00
N THR A 27 -15.20 11.52 6.18
CA THR A 27 -15.33 11.08 4.77
C THR A 27 -15.53 9.57 4.67
N GLY A 28 -15.71 9.08 3.44
CA GLY A 28 -15.79 7.69 3.00
C GLY A 28 -14.47 7.09 2.52
N PHE A 29 -13.31 7.72 2.76
CA PHE A 29 -11.99 7.17 2.40
C PHE A 29 -11.53 6.03 3.33
N TYR A 30 -11.03 4.93 2.79
CA TYR A 30 -10.32 3.93 3.59
C TYR A 30 -8.81 4.02 3.38
N LEU A 31 -8.04 3.71 4.41
CA LEU A 31 -6.58 3.64 4.33
C LEU A 31 -6.17 2.30 3.69
N THR A 32 -5.27 2.33 2.71
CA THR A 32 -4.78 1.14 2.00
C THR A 32 -3.25 1.20 1.82
N GLY A 33 -2.71 0.44 0.86
CA GLY A 33 -1.32 0.52 0.43
C GLY A 33 -0.31 -0.04 1.42
N GLY A 34 0.96 0.31 1.18
CA GLY A 34 2.09 -0.20 1.95
C GLY A 34 2.04 0.18 3.43
N THR A 35 1.46 1.34 3.76
CA THR A 35 1.35 1.80 5.14
C THR A 35 0.31 1.04 5.93
N THR A 36 -0.83 0.70 5.31
CA THR A 36 -1.81 -0.20 5.93
C THR A 36 -1.19 -1.57 6.17
N LEU A 37 -0.52 -2.13 5.16
CA LEU A 37 0.10 -3.44 5.27
C LEU A 37 1.18 -3.50 6.36
N SER A 38 2.10 -2.52 6.35
CA SER A 38 3.17 -2.40 7.32
C SER A 38 2.65 -2.19 8.74
N ARG A 39 1.76 -1.22 8.95
CA ARG A 39 1.39 -0.77 10.32
C ARG A 39 0.20 -1.50 10.92
N CYS A 40 -0.64 -2.16 10.11
CA CYS A 40 -1.85 -2.83 10.60
C CYS A 40 -1.81 -4.36 10.48
N TYR A 41 -0.94 -4.92 9.62
CA TYR A 41 -0.92 -6.35 9.35
C TYR A 41 0.43 -7.01 9.65
N LEU A 42 1.52 -6.56 9.02
CA LEU A 42 2.73 -7.41 8.89
C LEU A 42 3.97 -6.88 9.60
N GLY A 43 4.14 -5.56 9.77
CA GLY A 43 5.33 -5.00 10.43
C GLY A 43 6.67 -5.35 9.75
N HIS A 44 6.66 -5.67 8.45
CA HIS A 44 7.80 -6.23 7.72
C HIS A 44 8.81 -5.19 7.23
N ARG A 45 8.31 -4.02 6.82
CA ARG A 45 9.14 -2.88 6.39
C ARG A 45 8.53 -1.57 6.83
N TYR A 46 9.35 -0.52 6.88
CA TYR A 46 8.85 0.82 7.05
C TYR A 46 8.12 1.30 5.77
N SER A 47 7.25 2.31 5.93
CA SER A 47 6.43 2.85 4.84
C SER A 47 6.32 4.37 4.98
N ASP A 48 6.49 5.07 3.86
CA ASP A 48 6.71 6.53 3.88
C ASP A 48 5.41 7.33 3.67
N ASP A 49 4.47 6.76 2.93
CA ASP A 49 3.32 7.49 2.35
C ASP A 49 2.00 7.18 3.08
N LEU A 50 0.93 7.93 2.77
CA LEU A 50 -0.44 7.56 3.14
C LEU A 50 -1.32 7.48 1.90
N ASP A 51 -1.94 6.33 1.68
CA ASP A 51 -2.80 6.06 0.53
C ASP A 51 -4.24 5.87 0.98
N PHE A 52 -5.16 6.68 0.46
CA PHE A 52 -6.58 6.68 0.78
C PHE A 52 -7.42 6.44 -0.45
N PHE A 53 -8.27 5.43 -0.41
CA PHE A 53 -9.06 5.02 -1.56
C PHE A 53 -10.55 5.18 -1.31
N MET A 54 -11.28 5.43 -2.39
CA MET A 54 -12.69 5.12 -2.57
C MET A 54 -12.81 4.27 -3.85
N ASN A 55 -13.93 3.60 -4.06
CA ASN A 55 -14.18 2.83 -5.28
C ASN A 55 -15.37 3.44 -6.00
N PHE A 56 -15.16 3.92 -7.22
CA PHE A 56 -16.16 4.50 -8.10
C PHE A 56 -17.16 5.45 -7.40
N SER A 57 -16.66 6.28 -6.48
CA SER A 57 -17.50 7.13 -5.64
C SER A 57 -17.77 8.48 -6.32
N PRO A 58 -19.05 8.88 -6.50
CA PRO A 58 -19.38 10.20 -7.01
C PRO A 58 -19.06 11.32 -6.01
N THR A 59 -18.83 11.00 -4.73
CA THR A 59 -18.49 11.98 -3.69
C THR A 59 -16.98 12.19 -3.52
N PHE A 60 -16.15 11.43 -4.23
CA PHE A 60 -14.69 11.45 -4.09
C PHE A 60 -14.11 12.87 -4.13
N SER A 61 -14.39 13.63 -5.20
CA SER A 61 -13.74 14.94 -5.39
C SER A 61 -14.10 15.91 -4.27
N ARG A 62 -15.39 15.94 -3.88
CA ARG A 62 -15.90 16.75 -2.77
C ARG A 62 -15.22 16.39 -1.45
N GLU A 63 -15.19 15.11 -1.12
CA GLU A 63 -14.66 14.65 0.16
C GLU A 63 -13.14 14.80 0.27
N ALA A 64 -12.42 14.59 -0.84
CA ALA A 64 -11.00 14.89 -0.90
C ALA A 64 -10.73 16.39 -0.79
N ASP A 65 -11.62 17.25 -1.31
CA ASP A 65 -11.52 18.70 -1.15
C ASP A 65 -11.81 19.17 0.28
N ASP A 66 -12.70 18.51 1.00
CA ASP A 66 -12.96 18.81 2.41
C ASP A 66 -11.74 18.47 3.28
N ILE A 67 -11.07 17.34 2.98
CA ILE A 67 -9.77 17.00 3.59
C ILE A 67 -8.71 18.02 3.17
N LYS A 68 -8.62 18.39 1.89
CA LYS A 68 -7.68 19.41 1.36
C LYS A 68 -7.78 20.71 2.14
N LYS A 69 -9.01 21.24 2.32
CA LYS A 69 -9.25 22.47 3.09
C LYS A 69 -8.77 22.33 4.53
N LYS A 70 -9.07 21.20 5.17
CA LYS A 70 -8.68 20.93 6.56
C LYS A 70 -7.17 20.85 6.72
N LEU A 71 -6.49 20.05 5.89
CA LEU A 71 -5.03 19.93 5.94
C LEU A 71 -4.33 21.26 5.61
N ARG A 72 -4.84 22.01 4.63
CA ARG A 72 -4.31 23.35 4.32
C ARG A 72 -4.44 24.31 5.49
N LEU A 73 -5.54 24.27 6.24
CA LEU A 73 -5.72 25.11 7.43
C LEU A 73 -4.73 24.74 8.55
N VAL A 74 -4.50 23.44 8.76
CA VAL A 74 -3.62 22.94 9.82
C VAL A 74 -2.14 23.19 9.52
N TYR A 75 -1.69 22.84 8.32
CA TYR A 75 -0.27 22.85 7.96
C TYR A 75 0.17 24.14 7.25
N ASN A 76 -0.77 25.01 6.87
CA ASN A 76 -0.52 26.31 6.24
C ASN A 76 0.51 26.22 5.09
N GLU A 77 1.65 26.92 5.21
CA GLU A 77 2.72 26.92 4.21
C GLU A 77 3.37 25.54 4.01
N GLY A 78 3.28 24.64 4.99
CA GLY A 78 3.73 23.26 4.88
C GLY A 78 2.85 22.39 3.97
N PHE A 79 1.60 22.79 3.71
CA PHE A 79 0.72 22.06 2.80
C PHE A 79 1.01 22.43 1.34
N LYS A 80 1.29 21.42 0.50
CA LYS A 80 1.45 21.59 -0.95
C LYS A 80 0.49 20.66 -1.71
N LEU A 81 -0.25 21.24 -2.65
CA LEU A 81 -1.04 20.50 -3.62
C LEU A 81 -0.13 20.14 -4.80
N GLN A 82 0.03 18.85 -5.09
CA GLN A 82 0.87 18.39 -6.21
C GLN A 82 0.03 17.97 -7.41
N ILE A 83 -1.07 17.24 -7.18
CA ILE A 83 -1.97 16.76 -8.23
C ILE A 83 -3.41 16.99 -7.77
N ASP A 84 -4.24 17.55 -8.64
CA ASP A 84 -5.68 17.76 -8.42
C ASP A 84 -6.44 17.33 -9.69
N GLN A 85 -6.82 16.05 -9.74
CA GLN A 85 -7.61 15.45 -10.81
C GLN A 85 -8.86 14.80 -10.24
N ASP A 86 -9.86 14.56 -11.10
CA ASP A 86 -11.19 14.07 -10.69
C ASP A 86 -11.17 12.70 -10.00
N PHE A 87 -10.18 11.87 -10.30
CA PHE A 87 -10.02 10.52 -9.73
C PHE A 87 -8.72 10.34 -8.93
N PHE A 88 -7.87 11.36 -8.88
CA PHE A 88 -6.58 11.28 -8.21
C PHE A 88 -6.15 12.65 -7.68
N LYS A 89 -5.92 12.72 -6.36
CA LYS A 89 -5.35 13.90 -5.71
C LYS A 89 -4.11 13.51 -4.92
N ARG A 90 -3.05 14.31 -5.05
CA ARG A 90 -1.81 14.12 -4.30
C ARG A 90 -1.46 15.39 -3.55
N PHE A 91 -1.25 15.26 -2.24
CA PHE A 91 -0.80 16.32 -1.36
C PHE A 91 0.58 15.96 -0.79
N LEU A 92 1.34 16.98 -0.42
CA LEU A 92 2.59 16.86 0.31
C LEU A 92 2.51 17.74 1.56
N ILE A 93 2.82 17.19 2.71
CA ILE A 93 3.04 17.95 3.95
C ILE A 93 4.54 18.05 4.18
N VAL A 94 5.06 19.27 4.16
CA VAL A 94 6.45 19.60 4.48
C VAL A 94 6.51 20.10 5.92
N ASP A 95 7.12 19.30 6.80
CA ASP A 95 7.35 19.64 8.21
C ASP A 95 8.82 20.02 8.39
N THR A 96 9.10 21.32 8.31
CA THR A 96 10.47 21.87 8.38
C THR A 96 11.07 21.73 9.78
N GLU A 97 10.27 21.66 10.83
CA GLU A 97 10.77 21.46 12.20
C GLU A 97 11.29 20.04 12.38
N ARG A 98 10.56 19.04 11.88
CA ARG A 98 10.96 17.63 11.96
C ARG A 98 11.89 17.19 10.83
N GLN A 99 12.07 18.05 9.81
CA GLN A 99 12.80 17.75 8.57
C GLN A 99 12.21 16.52 7.87
N LEU A 100 10.88 16.54 7.71
CA LEU A 100 10.11 15.45 7.13
C LEU A 100 9.24 15.98 5.98
N GLU A 101 8.98 15.07 5.05
CA GLU A 101 7.96 15.24 4.03
C GLU A 101 7.05 14.01 4.07
N LEU A 102 5.75 14.24 4.03
CA LEU A 102 4.74 13.18 3.99
C LEU A 102 3.87 13.35 2.75
N LYS A 103 3.97 12.37 1.85
CA LYS A 103 3.11 12.27 0.67
C LYS A 103 1.79 11.61 1.05
N ILE A 104 0.70 12.20 0.59
CA ILE A 104 -0.66 11.72 0.83
C ILE A 104 -1.38 11.61 -0.51
N GLU A 105 -1.90 10.44 -0.82
CA GLU A 105 -2.60 10.14 -2.06
C GLU A 105 -4.06 9.78 -1.79
N PHE A 106 -4.95 10.37 -2.59
CA PHE A 106 -6.37 10.05 -2.62
C PHE A 106 -6.71 9.53 -4.01
N ILE A 107 -7.21 8.31 -4.11
CA ILE A 107 -7.55 7.65 -5.38
C ILE A 107 -9.01 7.22 -5.38
N ASN A 108 -9.72 7.50 -6.47
CA ASN A 108 -11.03 6.94 -6.75
C ASN A 108 -10.83 5.75 -7.70
N ASP A 109 -10.63 4.59 -7.08
CA ASP A 109 -10.28 3.35 -7.75
C ASP A 109 -11.48 2.76 -8.51
N VAL A 110 -11.22 1.70 -9.26
CA VAL A 110 -12.25 0.94 -9.98
C VAL A 110 -13.34 0.39 -9.05
N GLU A 111 -14.50 0.06 -9.61
CA GLU A 111 -15.64 -0.44 -8.83
C GLU A 111 -15.34 -1.77 -8.14
N HIS A 112 -14.57 -2.65 -8.79
CA HIS A 112 -14.25 -3.98 -8.26
C HIS A 112 -13.30 -3.89 -7.07
N ARG A 113 -13.70 -4.48 -5.93
CA ARG A 113 -12.92 -4.55 -4.70
C ARG A 113 -13.13 -5.89 -4.01
N THR A 114 -12.06 -6.47 -3.47
CA THR A 114 -12.09 -7.81 -2.83
C THR A 114 -12.02 -7.69 -1.30
N GLY A 115 -12.77 -8.52 -0.59
CA GLY A 115 -12.79 -8.56 0.88
C GLY A 115 -13.45 -7.34 1.53
N ASP A 116 -13.54 -7.33 2.86
CA ASP A 116 -14.27 -6.29 3.60
C ASP A 116 -13.38 -5.15 4.10
N ILE A 117 -13.95 -3.96 4.27
CA ILE A 117 -13.31 -2.90 5.04
C ILE A 117 -13.20 -3.34 6.50
N ARG A 118 -12.01 -3.20 7.09
CA ARG A 118 -11.75 -3.57 8.48
C ARG A 118 -11.68 -2.33 9.35
N LYS A 119 -12.05 -2.50 10.62
CA LYS A 119 -11.82 -1.48 11.66
C LYS A 119 -10.44 -1.71 12.28
N HIS A 120 -9.71 -0.64 12.52
CA HIS A 120 -8.42 -0.71 13.18
C HIS A 120 -8.20 0.52 14.08
N ILE A 121 -7.31 0.38 15.07
CA ILE A 121 -7.02 1.46 16.02
C ILE A 121 -6.31 2.65 15.34
N ILE A 122 -5.48 2.39 14.32
CA ILE A 122 -4.76 3.42 13.56
C ILE A 122 -5.72 4.27 12.73
N PHE A 123 -6.68 3.64 12.06
CA PHE A 123 -7.66 4.33 11.24
C PHE A 123 -8.96 3.50 11.17
N PRO A 124 -10.15 4.12 11.25
CA PRO A 124 -11.41 3.39 11.45
C PRO A 124 -11.83 2.52 10.25
N ARG A 125 -11.31 2.79 9.06
CA ARG A 125 -11.62 2.06 7.83
C ARG A 125 -10.31 1.76 7.10
N ILE A 126 -9.76 0.57 7.32
CA ILE A 126 -8.59 0.09 6.61
C ILE A 126 -8.98 -0.96 5.58
N ASP A 127 -8.17 -1.08 4.55
CA ASP A 127 -8.36 -2.06 3.50
C ASP A 127 -8.07 -3.49 3.98
N SER A 128 -8.58 -4.47 3.24
CA SER A 128 -8.31 -5.89 3.48
C SER A 128 -6.94 -6.27 2.91
N TRP A 129 -6.27 -7.25 3.51
CA TRP A 129 -5.02 -7.77 2.93
C TRP A 129 -5.26 -8.37 1.54
N GLN A 130 -6.44 -8.96 1.27
CA GLN A 130 -6.81 -9.49 -0.05
C GLN A 130 -6.85 -8.39 -1.11
N ASN A 131 -7.48 -7.26 -0.79
CA ASN A 131 -7.56 -6.14 -1.71
C ASN A 131 -6.18 -5.52 -1.93
N ILE A 132 -5.40 -5.35 -0.87
CA ILE A 132 -4.02 -4.86 -0.96
C ILE A 132 -3.20 -5.79 -1.85
N LEU A 133 -3.27 -7.11 -1.65
CA LEU A 133 -2.56 -8.10 -2.45
C LEU A 133 -2.90 -7.99 -3.94
N SER A 134 -4.19 -7.97 -4.29
CA SER A 134 -4.61 -7.79 -5.69
C SER A 134 -4.15 -6.45 -6.28
N ASN A 135 -4.19 -5.35 -5.52
CA ASN A 135 -3.68 -4.05 -5.96
C ASN A 135 -2.15 -4.04 -6.11
N LYS A 136 -1.43 -4.84 -5.33
CA LYS A 136 0.02 -5.01 -5.50
C LYS A 136 0.35 -5.78 -6.77
N ILE A 137 -0.44 -6.82 -7.09
CA ILE A 137 -0.32 -7.53 -8.37
C ILE A 137 -0.53 -6.58 -9.55
N THR A 138 -1.58 -5.75 -9.54
CA THR A 138 -1.82 -4.79 -10.63
C THR A 138 -0.75 -3.70 -10.75
N ALA A 139 -0.04 -3.38 -9.65
CA ALA A 139 1.01 -2.37 -9.61
C ALA A 139 2.40 -2.86 -10.06
N LEU A 140 2.61 -4.17 -10.29
CA LEU A 140 3.92 -4.75 -10.61
C LEU A 140 4.62 -4.13 -11.83
N THR A 141 3.85 -3.58 -12.77
CA THR A 141 4.38 -2.86 -13.95
C THR A 141 5.25 -1.65 -13.60
N ARG A 142 5.15 -1.13 -12.37
CA ARG A 142 5.99 -0.03 -11.86
C ARG A 142 7.42 -0.47 -11.53
N ASN A 143 7.65 -1.78 -11.40
CA ASN A 143 8.95 -2.36 -11.08
C ASN A 143 9.55 -1.82 -9.76
N GLU A 144 8.70 -1.63 -8.75
CA GLU A 144 9.07 -1.10 -7.44
C GLU A 144 9.38 -2.25 -6.45
N PRO A 145 10.60 -2.32 -5.88
CA PRO A 145 11.00 -3.44 -5.01
C PRO A 145 10.09 -3.66 -3.78
N LYS A 146 9.44 -2.59 -3.30
CA LYS A 146 8.50 -2.65 -2.19
C LYS A 146 7.26 -3.50 -2.52
N ASP A 147 6.84 -3.56 -3.78
CA ASP A 147 5.65 -4.33 -4.19
C ASP A 147 5.92 -5.83 -4.15
N TRP A 148 7.08 -6.29 -4.64
CA TRP A 148 7.50 -7.69 -4.49
C TRP A 148 7.58 -8.12 -3.03
N ILE A 149 8.16 -7.27 -2.19
CA ILE A 149 8.29 -7.53 -0.75
C ILE A 149 6.92 -7.57 -0.07
N ASP A 150 6.01 -6.66 -0.40
CA ASP A 150 4.66 -6.67 0.16
C ASP A 150 3.91 -7.95 -0.22
N ILE A 151 4.00 -8.39 -1.48
CA ILE A 151 3.38 -9.64 -1.94
C ILE A 151 4.00 -10.84 -1.22
N LEU A 152 5.33 -10.90 -1.14
CA LEU A 152 6.03 -11.99 -0.47
C LEU A 152 5.63 -12.13 1.01
N TYR A 153 5.60 -11.04 1.76
CA TYR A 153 5.24 -11.09 3.17
C TYR A 153 3.75 -11.38 3.39
N ILE A 154 2.87 -10.99 2.47
CA ILE A 154 1.48 -11.48 2.49
C ILE A 154 1.46 -13.00 2.27
N SER A 155 2.26 -13.52 1.34
CA SER A 155 2.37 -14.95 1.08
C SER A 155 2.92 -15.74 2.26
N TYR A 156 3.78 -15.17 3.10
CA TYR A 156 4.23 -15.81 4.33
C TYR A 156 3.18 -15.86 5.44
N GLU A 157 2.19 -14.96 5.42
CA GLU A 157 1.23 -14.83 6.51
C GLU A 157 -0.12 -15.51 6.21
N TYR A 158 -0.57 -15.49 4.95
CA TYR A 158 -1.93 -15.87 4.61
C TYR A 158 -2.00 -17.02 3.59
N PRO A 159 -2.84 -18.05 3.84
CA PRO A 159 -3.20 -19.02 2.81
C PRO A 159 -4.19 -18.39 1.82
N PHE A 160 -3.95 -18.62 0.53
CA PHE A 160 -4.85 -18.25 -0.57
C PHE A 160 -4.49 -19.05 -1.82
N ASN A 161 -5.39 -19.03 -2.80
CA ASN A 161 -5.17 -19.64 -4.11
C ASN A 161 -4.74 -18.59 -5.16
N TRP A 162 -3.65 -18.86 -5.89
CA TRP A 162 -3.11 -17.93 -6.88
C TRP A 162 -4.01 -17.75 -8.10
N MET A 163 -4.71 -18.81 -8.55
CA MET A 163 -5.64 -18.69 -9.67
C MET A 163 -6.77 -17.73 -9.33
N GLU A 164 -7.37 -17.88 -8.15
CA GLU A 164 -8.42 -16.96 -7.67
C GLU A 164 -7.91 -15.52 -7.53
N LEU A 165 -6.72 -15.33 -6.95
CA LEU A 165 -6.13 -14.01 -6.80
C LEU A 165 -5.87 -13.32 -8.15
N ILE A 166 -5.33 -14.04 -9.13
CA ILE A 166 -5.05 -13.49 -10.46
C ILE A 166 -6.34 -13.13 -11.19
N GLU A 167 -7.39 -13.96 -11.10
CA GLU A 167 -8.71 -13.64 -11.64
C GLU A 167 -9.33 -12.40 -10.96
N GLU A 168 -9.11 -12.21 -9.66
CA GLU A 168 -9.54 -10.99 -8.97
C GLU A 168 -8.76 -9.74 -9.42
N ALA A 169 -7.44 -9.87 -9.62
CA ALA A 169 -6.61 -8.77 -10.11
C ALA A 169 -6.94 -8.40 -11.56
N LYS A 170 -7.27 -9.37 -12.43
CA LYS A 170 -7.73 -9.17 -13.81
C LYS A 170 -8.98 -8.30 -13.92
N LYS A 171 -9.89 -8.40 -12.95
CA LYS A 171 -11.11 -7.56 -12.90
C LYS A 171 -10.79 -6.09 -12.66
N LYS A 172 -9.59 -5.78 -12.15
CA LYS A 172 -9.15 -4.41 -11.85
C LYS A 172 -8.29 -3.82 -12.97
N ASP A 173 -7.43 -4.64 -13.57
CA ASP A 173 -6.55 -4.19 -14.64
C ASP A 173 -6.34 -5.30 -15.68
N SER A 174 -6.58 -4.98 -16.95
CA SER A 174 -6.63 -5.94 -18.05
C SER A 174 -5.25 -6.44 -18.49
N TRP A 175 -4.15 -5.81 -18.05
CA TRP A 175 -2.81 -6.32 -18.37
C TRP A 175 -2.49 -7.61 -17.62
N VAL A 176 -3.15 -7.86 -16.49
CA VAL A 176 -2.87 -8.96 -15.58
C VAL A 176 -3.12 -10.29 -16.27
N GLU A 177 -2.06 -11.07 -16.44
CA GLU A 177 -2.09 -12.43 -16.97
C GLU A 177 -1.04 -13.24 -16.24
N GLU A 178 -1.32 -14.51 -15.97
CA GLU A 178 -0.52 -15.41 -15.13
C GLU A 178 0.95 -15.42 -15.54
N ILE A 179 1.22 -15.60 -16.84
CA ILE A 179 2.58 -15.66 -17.38
C ILE A 179 3.30 -14.32 -17.21
N LYS A 180 2.61 -13.20 -17.47
CA LYS A 180 3.18 -11.85 -17.32
C LYS A 180 3.45 -11.53 -15.86
N VAL A 181 2.52 -11.85 -14.97
CA VAL A 181 2.70 -11.63 -13.53
C VAL A 181 3.86 -12.47 -13.01
N ALA A 182 3.93 -13.75 -13.38
CA ALA A 182 5.01 -14.64 -12.97
C ALA A 182 6.40 -14.16 -13.42
N SER A 183 6.52 -13.55 -14.61
CA SER A 183 7.81 -13.04 -15.09
C SER A 183 8.36 -11.92 -14.21
N TYR A 184 7.50 -11.04 -13.66
CA TYR A 184 7.91 -9.98 -12.73
C TYR A 184 8.57 -10.51 -11.45
N PHE A 185 8.31 -11.76 -11.06
CA PHE A 185 8.96 -12.38 -9.90
C PHE A 185 10.19 -13.20 -10.29
N HIS A 186 10.17 -13.83 -11.46
CA HIS A 186 11.29 -14.64 -11.95
C HIS A 186 12.54 -13.80 -12.24
N GLU A 187 12.34 -12.58 -12.73
CA GLU A 187 13.40 -11.65 -13.15
C GLU A 187 14.04 -10.87 -11.99
N VAL A 188 13.57 -11.05 -10.75
CA VAL A 188 14.12 -10.31 -9.60
C VAL A 188 15.49 -10.88 -9.23
N GLU A 189 16.53 -10.11 -9.52
CA GLU A 189 17.92 -10.44 -9.16
C GLU A 189 18.37 -9.75 -7.86
N TYR A 190 17.76 -8.62 -7.53
CA TYR A 190 18.15 -7.81 -6.38
C TYR A 190 17.00 -6.96 -5.85
N ILE A 191 17.01 -6.73 -4.54
CA ILE A 191 16.02 -5.91 -3.84
C ILE A 191 16.78 -4.80 -3.12
N SER A 192 16.98 -3.69 -3.81
CA SER A 192 17.45 -2.44 -3.21
C SER A 192 16.31 -1.65 -2.57
N ASP A 193 16.69 -0.69 -1.73
CA ASP A 193 15.84 0.45 -1.35
C ASP A 193 14.58 0.12 -0.54
N VAL A 194 14.45 -1.13 -0.10
CA VAL A 194 13.46 -1.54 0.90
C VAL A 194 14.04 -1.37 2.29
N ARG A 195 13.42 -0.49 3.08
CA ARG A 195 13.80 -0.23 4.47
C ARG A 195 13.07 -1.21 5.38
N PHE A 196 13.62 -2.41 5.55
CA PHE A 196 13.05 -3.43 6.43
C PHE A 196 13.09 -3.00 7.90
N ILE A 197 12.07 -3.44 8.68
CA ILE A 197 12.06 -3.22 10.13
C ILE A 197 13.06 -4.17 10.80
N HIS A 198 13.10 -5.42 10.33
CA HIS A 198 14.08 -6.43 10.71
C HIS A 198 14.90 -6.85 9.48
N PRO A 199 16.23 -6.97 9.58
CA PRO A 199 17.06 -7.40 8.45
C PRO A 199 16.57 -8.73 7.88
N PRO A 200 16.30 -8.83 6.58
CA PRO A 200 15.89 -10.09 5.97
C PRO A 200 17.10 -10.95 5.63
N ASP A 201 16.83 -12.23 5.34
CA ASP A 201 17.75 -13.05 4.55
C ASP A 201 17.44 -12.85 3.06
N THR A 202 18.32 -12.11 2.38
CA THR A 202 18.15 -11.76 0.97
C THR A 202 18.17 -12.98 0.05
N GLU A 203 18.97 -14.02 0.35
CA GLU A 203 19.05 -15.21 -0.49
C GLU A 203 17.75 -16.02 -0.41
N THR A 204 17.21 -16.15 0.80
CA THR A 204 15.89 -16.74 1.03
C THR A 204 14.80 -15.95 0.30
N ILE A 205 14.79 -14.62 0.39
CA ILE A 205 13.80 -13.80 -0.32
C ILE A 205 13.84 -14.05 -1.84
N LEU A 206 15.01 -14.00 -2.47
CA LEU A 206 15.12 -14.21 -3.92
C LEU A 206 14.66 -15.62 -4.33
N THR A 207 14.91 -16.61 -3.48
CA THR A 207 14.43 -17.98 -3.68
C THR A 207 12.91 -18.03 -3.61
N ASP A 208 12.30 -17.37 -2.62
CA ASP A 208 10.86 -17.41 -2.41
C ASP A 208 10.07 -16.58 -3.43
N LEU A 209 10.65 -15.49 -3.96
CA LEU A 209 10.06 -14.81 -5.11
C LEU A 209 9.99 -15.74 -6.35
N ARG A 210 11.00 -16.57 -6.57
CA ARG A 210 10.94 -17.59 -7.63
C ARG A 210 9.92 -18.69 -7.32
N THR A 211 9.67 -18.99 -6.05
CA THR A 211 8.57 -19.89 -5.64
C THR A 211 7.22 -19.27 -5.98
N ILE A 212 7.00 -17.98 -5.68
CA ILE A 212 5.79 -17.26 -6.09
C ILE A 212 5.58 -17.35 -7.60
N ALA A 213 6.63 -17.13 -8.40
CA ALA A 213 6.54 -17.27 -9.86
C ALA A 213 6.03 -18.65 -10.28
N LYS A 214 6.52 -19.73 -9.63
CA LYS A 214 6.08 -21.11 -9.91
C LYS A 214 4.64 -21.34 -9.47
N ASP A 215 4.27 -20.89 -8.28
CA ASP A 215 2.92 -21.08 -7.75
C ASP A 215 1.86 -20.38 -8.62
N ILE A 216 2.18 -19.18 -9.12
CA ILE A 216 1.32 -18.46 -10.08
C ILE A 216 1.13 -19.27 -11.37
N LEU A 217 2.21 -19.83 -11.94
CA LEU A 217 2.13 -20.62 -13.18
C LEU A 217 1.36 -21.94 -13.00
N ILE A 218 1.42 -22.52 -11.80
CA ILE A 218 0.64 -23.71 -11.45
C ILE A 218 -0.83 -23.34 -11.21
N GLY A 219 -1.10 -22.12 -10.73
CA GLY A 219 -2.44 -21.67 -10.35
C GLY A 219 -2.98 -22.35 -9.09
N GLY A 220 -2.07 -22.76 -8.19
CA GLY A 220 -2.40 -23.54 -7.00
C GLY A 220 -2.48 -22.71 -5.72
N GLU A 221 -2.50 -23.42 -4.59
CA GLU A 221 -2.36 -22.81 -3.26
C GLU A 221 -1.00 -22.11 -3.13
N ASN A 222 -0.99 -21.00 -2.40
CA ASN A 222 0.23 -20.34 -1.96
C ASN A 222 1.05 -21.29 -1.07
N THR A 223 2.17 -21.78 -1.59
CA THR A 223 3.00 -22.78 -0.91
C THR A 223 3.89 -22.20 0.19
N LEU A 224 4.00 -20.86 0.24
CA LEU A 224 4.76 -20.13 1.26
C LEU A 224 3.94 -19.85 2.52
N ALA A 225 2.63 -20.09 2.50
CA ALA A 225 1.76 -19.86 3.66
C ALA A 225 2.11 -20.79 4.83
N PRO A 226 1.77 -20.40 6.08
CA PRO A 226 1.88 -21.28 7.22
C PRO A 226 1.00 -22.52 7.03
N LYS A 227 1.49 -23.68 7.44
CA LYS A 227 0.74 -24.94 7.42
C LYS A 227 -0.16 -25.10 8.64
#